data_AF-A0A536B1L7-F1
#
_entry.id   AF-A0A536B1L7-F1
#
_cell.length_a   1.000
_cell.length_b   1.000
_cell.length_c   1.000
_cell.angle_alpha   90.00
_cell.angle_beta   90.00
_cell.angle_gamma   90.00
#
_symmetry.space_group_name_H-M   'P 1'
#
loop_
_entity.id
_entity.type
_entity.pdbx_description
1 polymer ?
#
loop_
_entity_poly.entity_id
_entity_poly.type
_entity_poly.pdbx_seq_one_letter_code
_entity_poly.pdbx_strand_id
1 'polypeptide(L)' 'VHPKATKTEIALAIADAFKVEVVSVNTMHVRGKERRRGRTHGFQSNWKKAVVTLAEGQKIESMFQGV' A
#
# COMPACT_ATOMS: atom_id res chain seq x y z
N VAL A 1 -1.81 1.83 2.28
CA VAL A 1 -2.99 1.20 2.90
C VAL A 1 -3.30 1.85 4.25
N HIS A 2 -4.53 1.73 4.74
CA HIS A 2 -4.90 2.28 6.04
C HIS A 2 -4.09 1.59 7.16
N PRO A 3 -3.53 2.33 8.14
CA PRO A 3 -2.63 1.75 9.15
C PRO A 3 -3.25 0.62 9.98
N LYS A 4 -4.58 0.66 10.21
CA LYS A 4 -5.30 -0.34 10.99
C LYS A 4 -5.66 -1.62 10.20
N ALA A 5 -5.49 -1.63 8.88
CA ALA A 5 -5.92 -2.75 8.05
C ALA A 5 -5.06 -4.00 8.27
N THR A 6 -5.68 -5.16 8.38
CA THR A 6 -4.96 -6.45 8.49
C THR A 6 -4.56 -6.98 7.11
N LYS A 7 -3.64 -7.96 7.05
CA LYS A 7 -3.21 -8.55 5.77
C LYS A 7 -4.37 -9.23 5.03
N THR A 8 -5.26 -9.89 5.76
CA THR A 8 -6.43 -10.57 5.21
C THR A 8 -7.41 -9.58 4.57
N GLU A 9 -7.69 -8.47 5.25
CA GLU A 9 -8.53 -7.39 4.70
C GLU A 9 -7.93 -6.80 3.42
N ILE A 10 -6.62 -6.58 3.40
CA ILE A 10 -5.92 -6.05 2.22
C ILE A 10 -6.02 -7.04 1.04
N ALA A 11 -5.83 -8.34 1.29
CA ALA A 11 -5.94 -9.36 0.25
C ALA A 11 -7.35 -9.42 -0.33
N LEU A 12 -8.38 -9.48 0.52
CA LEU A 12 -9.79 -9.53 0.09
C LEU A 12 -10.20 -8.27 -0.67
N ALA A 13 -9.84 -7.09 -0.17
CA ALA A 13 -10.18 -5.83 -0.82
C ALA A 13 -9.55 -5.69 -2.21
N ILE A 14 -8.31 -6.15 -2.39
CA ILE A 14 -7.63 -6.11 -3.69
C ILE A 14 -8.22 -7.16 -4.64
N ALA A 15 -8.46 -8.37 -4.15
CA ALA A 15 -9.07 -9.42 -4.95
C ALA A 15 -10.47 -9.02 -5.44
N ASP A 16 -11.27 -8.36 -4.61
CA ASP A 16 -12.59 -7.90 -5.00
C ASP A 16 -12.55 -6.69 -5.94
N ALA A 17 -11.72 -5.69 -5.64
CA ALA A 17 -11.65 -4.44 -6.41
C ALA A 17 -11.09 -4.65 -7.82
N PHE A 18 -10.09 -5.51 -7.97
CA PHE A 18 -9.39 -5.72 -9.24
C PHE A 18 -9.69 -7.09 -9.88
N LYS A 19 -10.50 -7.94 -9.23
CA LYS A 19 -10.85 -9.30 -9.70
C LYS A 19 -9.61 -10.13 -10.04
N VAL A 20 -8.58 -10.01 -9.19
CA VAL A 20 -7.31 -10.73 -9.29
C VAL A 20 -7.14 -11.70 -8.13
N GLU A 21 -6.33 -12.73 -8.34
CA GLU A 21 -5.90 -13.68 -7.35
C GLU A 21 -4.60 -13.21 -6.69
N VAL A 22 -4.65 -13.09 -5.36
CA VAL A 22 -3.53 -12.63 -4.53
C VAL A 22 -2.87 -13.83 -3.88
N VAL A 23 -1.57 -14.04 -4.15
CA VAL A 23 -0.79 -15.15 -3.58
C VAL A 23 -0.24 -14.79 -2.20
N SER A 24 0.28 -13.57 -2.05
CA SER A 24 0.87 -13.14 -0.78
C SER A 24 0.79 -11.63 -0.56
N VAL A 25 0.69 -11.24 0.72
CA VAL A 25 0.68 -9.84 1.15
C VAL A 25 1.76 -9.59 2.20
N ASN A 26 2.65 -8.65 1.90
CA ASN A 26 3.68 -8.15 2.81
C ASN A 26 3.35 -6.72 3.21
N THR A 27 3.37 -6.42 4.50
CA THR A 27 3.04 -5.08 5.00
C THR A 27 4.17 -4.55 5.85
N MET A 28 4.42 -3.24 5.76
CA MET A 28 5.37 -2.53 6.61
C MET A 28 4.81 -1.18 7.04
N HIS A 29 5.12 -0.76 8.26
CA HIS A 29 4.81 0.59 8.76
C HIS A 29 5.98 1.52 8.42
N VAL A 30 5.71 2.51 7.57
CA VAL A 30 6.69 3.50 7.16
C VAL A 30 6.48 4.75 7.99
N ARG A 31 7.52 5.14 8.73
CA ARG A 31 7.52 6.40 9.47
C ARG A 31 7.56 7.58 8.50
N GLY A 32 6.76 8.59 8.77
CA GLY A 32 6.79 9.83 8.01
C GLY A 32 8.14 10.53 8.17
N LYS A 33 8.60 11.19 7.11
CA LYS A 33 9.88 11.91 7.14
C LYS A 33 9.73 13.19 7.95
N GLU A 34 10.76 13.55 8.70
CA GLU A 34 10.84 14.87 9.30
C GLU A 34 10.91 15.93 8.20
N ARG A 35 10.15 17.00 8.36
CA ARG A 35 10.11 18.15 7.46
C ARG A 35 10.11 19.42 8.29
N ARG A 36 10.84 20.42 7.80
CA ARG A 36 10.87 21.76 8.37
C ARG A 36 10.16 22.73 7.44
N ARG A 37 9.31 23.58 8.00
CA ARG A 37 8.81 24.79 7.33
C ARG A 37 9.16 26.00 8.18
N GLY A 38 10.16 26.77 7.74
CA GLY A 38 10.66 27.92 8.48
C GLY A 38 11.14 27.53 9.87
N ARG A 39 10.49 28.10 10.91
CA ARG A 39 10.80 27.84 12.33
C ARG A 39 10.16 26.56 12.88
N THR A 40 9.18 25.97 12.18
CA THR A 40 8.43 24.81 12.67
C THR A 40 9.01 23.52 12.12
N HIS A 41 9.25 22.57 13.02
CA HIS A 41 9.63 21.19 12.74
C HIS A 41 8.44 20.27 12.96
N GLY A 42 8.25 19.30 12.07
CA GLY A 42 7.21 18.29 12.21
C GLY A 42 7.50 17.07 11.35
N PHE A 43 6.68 16.04 11.52
CA PHE A 43 6.76 14.82 10.73
C PHE A 43 5.61 14.77 9.73
N GLN A 44 5.87 14.17 8.57
CA GLN A 44 4.79 13.71 7.72
C GLN A 44 4.00 12.59 8.41
N SER A 45 2.76 12.36 7.99
CA SER A 45 1.96 11.27 8.51
C SER A 45 2.63 9.92 8.26
N ASN A 46 2.63 9.06 9.28
CA ASN A 46 3.01 7.66 9.13
C ASN A 46 2.01 6.97 8.19
N TRP A 47 2.49 6.01 7.42
CA TRP A 47 1.65 5.27 6.50
C TRP A 47 2.05 3.80 6.48
N LYS A 48 1.08 2.95 6.16
CA LYS A 48 1.32 1.52 5.99
C LYS A 48 1.47 1.24 4.51
N LYS A 49 2.60 0.62 4.15
CA LYS A 49 2.87 0.14 2.80
C LYS A 49 2.49 -1.34 2.74
N ALA A 50 1.80 -1.73 1.68
CA ALA A 50 1.53 -3.12 1.35
C ALA A 50 2.19 -3.42 0.00
N VAL A 51 2.93 -4.52 -0.07
CA VAL A 51 3.48 -5.11 -1.28
C VAL A 51 2.73 -6.42 -1.47
N VAL A 52 2.15 -6.60 -2.66
CA VAL A 52 1.21 -7.70 -2.94
C VAL A 52 1.72 -8.46 -4.14
N THR A 53 1.78 -9.78 -4.00
CA THR A 53 2.15 -10.70 -5.07
C THR A 53 0.88 -11.28 -5.67
N LEU A 54 0.71 -11.10 -6.97
CA LEU A 54 -0.42 -11.65 -7.73
C LEU A 54 -0.04 -13.02 -8.31
N ALA A 55 -1.05 -13.79 -8.71
CA ALA A 55 -0.84 -15.01 -9.49
C ALA A 55 -0.17 -14.70 -10.84
N GLU A 56 0.58 -15.68 -11.36
CA GLU A 56 1.32 -15.52 -12.61
C GLU A 56 0.38 -15.16 -13.78
N GLY A 57 0.79 -14.19 -14.60
CA GLY A 57 0.02 -13.74 -15.76
C GLY A 57 -1.08 -12.71 -15.47
N GLN A 58 -1.42 -12.45 -14.20
CA GLN A 58 -2.38 -11.41 -13.85
C GLN A 58 -1.70 -10.05 -13.69
N LYS A 59 -2.26 -9.03 -14.36
CA LYS A 59 -1.75 -7.65 -14.34
C LYS A 59 -2.88 -6.70 -14.01
N ILE A 60 -2.58 -5.71 -13.17
CA ILE A 60 -3.49 -4.59 -12.89
C ILE A 60 -3.17 -3.48 -13.90
N GLU A 61 -3.70 -3.61 -15.11
CA GLU A 61 -3.36 -2.71 -16.23
C GLU A 61 -4.05 -1.34 -16.15
N SER A 62 -5.23 -1.27 -15.51
CA SER A 62 -6.11 -0.10 -15.60
C SER A 62 -5.71 1.11 -14.77
N MET A 63 -4.70 1.02 -13.89
CA MET A 63 -4.40 2.11 -12.93
C MET A 63 -2.92 2.46 -12.69
N PHE A 64 -1.95 1.65 -13.14
CA PHE A 64 -0.56 1.79 -12.67
C PHE A 64 0.53 1.84 -13.76
N GLN A 65 0.17 1.98 -15.05
CA GLN A 65 1.16 2.25 -16.09
C GLN A 65 1.51 3.74 -16.15
N GLY A 66 2.65 4.11 -15.55
CA GLY A 66 3.28 5.41 -15.77
C GLY A 66 3.59 6.19 -14.50
N VAL A 67 4.64 5.78 -13.79
CA VAL A 67 5.52 6.66 -13.00
C VAL A 67 6.95 6.28 -13.31
#